data_AF-A0A0P0NI49-F1
#
_entry.id   AF-A0A0P0NI49-F1
#
_cell.length_a   1.000
_cell.length_b   1.000
_cell.length_c   1.000
_cell.angle_alpha   90.00
_cell.angle_beta   90.00
_cell.angle_gamma   90.00
#
_symmetry.space_group_name_H-M   'P 1'
#
loop_
_entity.id
_entity.type
_entity.pdbx_description
1 polymer ?
#
loop_
_entity_poly.entity_id
_entity_poly.type
_entity_poly.pdbx_seq_one_letter_code
_entity_poly.pdbx_strand_id
1 'polypeptide(L)'
;MKANELRIGNLVYSQTEVENGHHLPVIVIGIDTKHITYLSQNHRIHSEIRPFQVMPIQLYPIPLTKIWLDKFGFKDSLILLPENGELEIRLFSNSFHIWTTKEQVDVPIYRNHINNIHQLQNLYYSLTGVELPLLG
;
A
#
# COMPACT_ATOMS: atom_id res chain seq x y z
N MET A 1 -1.64 6.08 -10.75
CA MET A 1 -2.47 5.99 -9.53
C MET A 1 -3.51 7.08 -9.59
N LYS A 2 -4.75 6.85 -9.13
CA LYS A 2 -5.74 7.93 -9.05
C LYS A 2 -5.52 8.76 -7.79
N ALA A 3 -5.71 10.07 -7.87
CA ALA A 3 -5.47 10.98 -6.74
C ALA A 3 -6.28 10.63 -5.48
N ASN A 4 -7.45 10.01 -5.66
CA ASN A 4 -8.35 9.58 -4.59
C ASN A 4 -8.00 8.23 -3.96
N GLU A 5 -6.99 7.52 -4.48
CA GLU A 5 -6.50 6.27 -3.89
C GLU A 5 -5.34 6.51 -2.92
N LEU A 6 -4.80 7.73 -2.84
CA LEU A 6 -3.66 8.04 -1.99
C LEU A 6 -4.09 8.44 -0.58
N ARG A 7 -3.44 7.87 0.43
CA ARG A 7 -3.62 8.16 1.86
C ARG A 7 -2.27 8.41 2.51
N ILE A 8 -2.28 9.15 3.61
CA ILE A 8 -1.15 9.20 4.55
C ILE A 8 -0.82 7.76 4.98
N GLY A 9 0.48 7.43 5.02
CA GLY A 9 1.00 6.08 5.27
C GLY A 9 1.31 5.26 4.01
N ASN A 10 0.81 5.67 2.83
CA ASN A 10 1.08 4.91 1.61
C ASN A 10 2.55 5.00 1.17
N LEU A 11 3.07 3.87 0.71
CA LEU A 11 4.36 3.76 0.03
C LEU A 11 4.17 3.97 -1.47
N VAL A 12 4.93 4.91 -2.02
CA VAL A 12 4.93 5.27 -3.44
C VAL A 12 6.36 5.52 -3.92
N TYR A 13 6.59 5.56 -5.23
CA TYR A 13 7.82 6.11 -5.77
C TYR A 13 7.66 7.61 -6.03
N SER A 14 8.72 8.39 -5.81
CA SER A 14 8.81 9.77 -6.32
C SER A 14 9.82 9.84 -7.47
N GLN A 15 9.59 10.75 -8.41
CA GLN A 15 10.52 11.07 -9.48
C GLN A 15 11.81 11.72 -8.95
N THR A 16 11.75 12.39 -7.80
CA THR A 16 12.92 13.08 -7.22
C THR A 16 13.80 12.15 -6.40
N GLU A 17 13.24 11.07 -5.87
CA GLU A 17 13.97 10.10 -5.04
C GLU A 17 14.47 8.95 -5.90
N VAL A 18 15.67 9.13 -6.46
CA VAL A 18 16.33 8.15 -7.32
C VAL A 18 17.76 7.93 -6.82
N GLU A 19 18.16 6.67 -6.72
CA GLU A 19 19.52 6.25 -6.39
C GLU A 19 20.00 5.23 -7.41
N ASN A 20 21.17 5.46 -8.01
CA ASN A 20 21.74 4.58 -9.05
C ASN A 20 20.76 4.29 -10.22
N GLY A 21 19.89 5.25 -10.56
CA GLY A 21 18.89 5.10 -11.62
C GLY A 21 17.62 4.34 -11.21
N HIS A 22 17.49 3.94 -9.94
CA HIS A 22 16.32 3.27 -9.40
C HIS A 22 15.51 4.19 -8.49
N HIS A 23 14.18 4.21 -8.66
CA HIS A 23 13.30 4.94 -7.76
C HIS A 23 13.30 4.31 -6.38
N LEU A 24 13.45 5.14 -5.36
CA LEU A 24 13.37 4.72 -3.96
C LEU A 24 11.93 4.91 -3.43
N PRO A 25 11.40 3.94 -2.67
CA PRO A 25 10.13 4.09 -1.98
C PRO A 25 10.16 5.27 -1.00
N VAL A 26 9.09 6.07 -1.01
CA VAL A 26 8.82 7.15 -0.07
C VAL A 26 7.47 6.92 0.63
N ILE A 27 7.31 7.46 1.83
CA ILE A 27 6.06 7.35 2.60
C ILE A 27 5.32 8.68 2.53
N VAL A 28 4.04 8.66 2.16
CA VAL A 28 3.20 9.87 2.21
C VAL A 28 2.89 10.22 3.66
N ILE A 29 3.23 11.44 4.07
CA ILE A 29 3.04 11.92 5.46
C ILE A 29 2.07 13.10 5.55
N GLY A 30 1.71 13.72 4.42
CA GLY A 30 0.77 14.83 4.39
C GLY A 30 0.06 14.93 3.04
N ILE A 31 -1.23 15.24 3.09
CA ILE A 31 -2.04 15.47 1.91
C ILE A 31 -2.92 16.69 2.20
N ASP A 32 -2.83 17.71 1.35
CA ASP A 32 -3.76 18.84 1.37
C ASP A 32 -4.26 19.16 -0.04
N THR A 33 -5.09 20.20 -0.14
CA THR A 33 -5.69 20.63 -1.41
C THR A 33 -4.67 20.99 -2.51
N LYS A 34 -3.46 21.39 -2.12
CA LYS A 34 -2.39 21.94 -2.96
C LYS A 34 -1.14 21.08 -2.97
N HIS A 35 -0.89 20.24 -1.96
CA HIS A 35 0.38 19.54 -1.82
C HIS A 35 0.22 18.06 -1.44
N ILE A 36 1.26 17.29 -1.77
CA ILE A 36 1.54 15.99 -1.17
C ILE A 36 2.92 16.09 -0.53
N THR A 37 3.00 15.77 0.76
CA THR A 37 4.24 15.71 1.51
C THR A 37 4.62 14.25 1.72
N TYR A 38 5.88 13.91 1.44
CA TYR A 38 6.41 12.57 1.66
C TYR A 38 7.77 12.59 2.35
N LEU A 39 8.08 11.48 3.02
CA LEU A 39 9.32 11.20 3.72
C LEU A 39 10.13 10.18 2.91
N SER A 40 11.35 10.53 2.55
CA SER A 40 12.28 9.60 1.90
C SER A 40 13.01 8.70 2.91
N GLN A 41 13.65 7.64 2.43
CA GLN A 41 14.45 6.73 3.27
C GLN A 41 15.62 7.44 3.97
N ASN A 42 16.12 8.53 3.38
CA ASN A 42 17.16 9.37 3.96
C ASN A 42 16.58 10.38 4.99
N HIS A 43 15.34 10.16 5.45
CA HIS A 43 14.62 11.01 6.40
C HIS A 43 14.46 12.47 5.93
N ARG A 44 14.48 12.70 4.62
CA ARG A 44 14.26 14.03 4.03
C ARG A 44 12.77 14.21 3.76
N ILE A 45 12.25 15.37 4.11
CA ILE A 45 10.86 15.75 3.87
C ILE A 45 10.79 16.55 2.57
N HIS A 46 9.93 16.11 1.67
CA HIS A 46 9.67 16.75 0.39
C HIS A 46 8.19 17.08 0.27
N SER A 47 7.86 18.13 -0.48
CA SER A 47 6.48 18.50 -0.80
C SER A 47 6.36 18.81 -2.28
N GLU A 48 5.49 18.09 -2.96
CA GLU A 48 5.19 18.30 -4.37
C GLU A 48 3.88 19.06 -4.53
N ILE A 49 3.86 20.04 -5.43
CA ILE A 49 2.68 20.85 -5.76
C ILE A 49 1.73 20.01 -6.62
N ARG A 50 0.45 20.01 -6.28
CA ARG A 50 -0.65 19.48 -7.09
C ARG A 50 -1.07 20.54 -8.12
N PRO A 51 -0.82 20.37 -9.42
CA PRO A 51 -1.54 21.15 -10.42
C PRO A 51 -2.98 20.62 -10.49
N PHE A 52 -3.85 21.21 -9.67
CA PHE A 52 -5.31 21.07 -9.43
C PHE A 52 -6.23 20.04 -10.15
N GLN A 53 -5.82 19.30 -11.19
CA GLN A 53 -6.60 18.25 -11.86
C GLN A 53 -5.77 17.05 -12.33
N VAL A 54 -4.45 17.08 -12.16
CA VAL A 54 -3.55 15.96 -12.49
C VAL A 54 -2.72 15.71 -11.23
N MET A 55 -2.73 14.48 -10.69
CA MET A 55 -1.73 14.10 -9.70
C MET A 55 -0.37 14.54 -10.22
N PRO A 56 0.53 15.13 -9.40
CA PRO A 56 1.86 15.46 -9.90
C PRO A 56 2.40 14.19 -10.57
N ILE A 57 2.82 14.33 -11.83
CA ILE A 57 3.35 13.27 -12.70
C ILE A 57 4.50 12.50 -12.01
N GLN A 58 4.95 12.99 -10.86
CA GLN A 58 6.12 12.62 -10.09
C GLN A 58 5.88 11.50 -9.08
N LEU A 59 4.63 11.18 -8.68
CA LEU A 59 4.38 10.03 -7.78
C LEU A 59 3.85 8.82 -8.55
N TYR A 60 4.56 7.70 -8.45
CA TYR A 60 4.22 6.45 -9.13
C TYR A 60 3.81 5.37 -8.13
N PRO A 61 2.79 4.57 -8.45
CA PRO A 61 2.46 3.41 -7.62
C PRO A 61 3.61 2.41 -7.65
N ILE A 62 3.89 1.79 -6.50
CA ILE A 62 4.84 0.69 -6.42
C ILE A 62 4.09 -0.60 -6.76
N PRO A 63 4.50 -1.34 -7.82
CA PRO A 63 3.91 -2.63 -8.12
C PRO A 63 4.04 -3.59 -6.94
N LEU A 64 2.97 -4.31 -6.65
CA LEU A 64 3.01 -5.33 -5.63
C LEU A 64 3.80 -6.53 -6.14
N THR A 65 4.89 -6.87 -5.43
CA THR A 65 5.74 -8.02 -5.76
C THR A 65 5.86 -8.94 -4.56
N LYS A 66 6.36 -10.17 -4.78
CA LYS A 66 6.65 -11.11 -3.69
C LYS A 66 7.57 -10.50 -2.63
N ILE A 67 8.60 -9.76 -3.05
CA ILE A 67 9.55 -9.09 -2.13
C ILE A 67 8.81 -8.15 -1.17
N TRP A 68 7.80 -7.44 -1.63
CA TRP A 68 7.01 -6.56 -0.78
C TRP A 68 6.08 -7.31 0.15
N LEU A 69 5.45 -8.39 -0.32
CA LEU A 69 4.66 -9.28 0.54
C LEU A 69 5.50 -9.83 1.69
N ASP A 70 6.71 -10.30 1.39
CA ASP A 70 7.65 -10.82 2.38
C ASP A 70 8.01 -9.71 3.41
N LYS A 71 8.28 -8.48 2.94
CA LYS A 71 8.52 -7.31 3.82
C LYS A 71 7.31 -6.91 4.66
N PHE A 72 6.09 -7.23 4.24
CA PHE A 72 4.87 -6.99 5.03
C PHE A 72 4.51 -8.18 5.94
N GLY A 73 5.35 -9.22 5.99
CA GLY A 73 5.13 -10.38 6.84
C GLY A 73 4.12 -11.39 6.31
N PHE A 74 3.79 -11.33 5.02
CA PHE A 74 3.00 -12.40 4.40
C PHE A 74 3.85 -13.68 4.34
N LYS A 75 3.26 -14.80 4.77
CA LYS A 75 3.84 -16.14 4.59
C LYS A 75 3.00 -16.89 3.60
N ASP A 76 3.61 -17.39 2.52
CA ASP A 76 2.87 -18.07 1.44
C ASP A 76 1.68 -17.26 0.90
N SER A 77 1.86 -15.92 0.82
CA SER A 77 0.83 -14.97 0.41
C SER A 77 -0.40 -14.88 1.32
N LEU A 78 -0.26 -15.32 2.57
CA LEU A 78 -1.24 -15.23 3.64
C LEU A 78 -0.76 -14.25 4.72
N ILE A 79 -1.66 -13.42 5.22
CA ILE A 79 -1.48 -12.72 6.50
C ILE A 79 -2.72 -12.90 7.37
N LEU A 80 -2.50 -13.15 8.65
CA LEU A 80 -3.55 -13.21 9.67
C LEU A 80 -3.72 -11.82 10.28
N LEU A 81 -4.96 -11.34 10.36
CA LEU A 81 -5.22 -10.02 10.95
C LEU A 81 -5.15 -10.10 12.49
N PRO A 82 -4.40 -9.18 13.13
CA PRO A 82 -3.97 -9.32 14.52
C PRO A 82 -5.08 -9.22 15.57
N GLU A 83 -6.17 -8.49 15.31
CA GLU A 83 -7.16 -8.23 16.38
C GLU A 83 -8.36 -9.16 16.39
N ASN A 84 -8.64 -9.90 15.33
CA ASN A 84 -9.81 -10.79 15.33
C ASN A 84 -9.49 -12.24 15.02
N GLY A 85 -8.38 -12.61 14.37
CA GLY A 85 -8.13 -13.99 13.93
C GLY A 85 -9.23 -14.59 13.02
N GLU A 86 -10.29 -13.83 12.77
CA GLU A 86 -11.54 -14.13 12.07
C GLU A 86 -11.44 -13.84 10.60
N LEU A 87 -10.39 -13.17 10.15
CA LEU A 87 -10.18 -12.80 8.77
C LEU A 87 -8.77 -13.18 8.34
N GLU A 88 -8.70 -13.79 7.16
CA GLU A 88 -7.44 -14.04 6.46
C GLU A 88 -7.46 -13.36 5.10
N ILE A 89 -6.30 -12.82 4.72
CA ILE A 89 -6.08 -12.22 3.41
C ILE A 89 -5.16 -13.15 2.64
N ARG A 90 -5.63 -13.71 1.51
CA ARG A 90 -4.80 -14.52 0.60
C ARG A 90 -4.71 -13.88 -0.79
N LEU A 91 -3.54 -14.00 -1.41
CA LEU A 91 -3.31 -13.59 -2.79
C LEU A 91 -3.38 -14.80 -3.73
N PHE A 92 -4.25 -14.73 -4.73
CA PHE A 92 -4.37 -15.73 -5.80
C PHE A 92 -4.16 -15.05 -7.15
N SER A 93 -3.05 -15.35 -7.83
CA SER A 93 -2.81 -14.97 -9.24
C SER A 93 -3.22 -13.51 -9.56
N ASN A 94 -2.88 -12.55 -8.68
CA ASN A 94 -3.20 -11.11 -8.77
C ASN A 94 -4.60 -10.67 -8.30
N SER A 95 -5.29 -11.48 -7.52
CA SER A 95 -6.53 -11.12 -6.82
C SER A 95 -6.34 -11.34 -5.32
N PHE A 96 -6.57 -10.30 -4.51
CA PHE A 96 -6.73 -10.51 -3.08
C PHE A 96 -8.13 -10.92 -2.78
N HIS A 97 -8.18 -11.93 -1.95
CA HIS A 97 -9.39 -12.51 -1.47
C HIS A 97 -9.35 -12.46 0.05
N ILE A 98 -10.47 -12.08 0.65
CA ILE A 98 -10.65 -12.06 2.09
C ILE A 98 -11.60 -13.18 2.44
N TRP A 99 -11.22 -14.01 3.40
CA TRP A 99 -12.11 -15.02 3.99
C TRP A 99 -12.35 -14.71 5.44
N THR A 100 -13.47 -15.22 5.94
CA THR A 100 -13.63 -15.42 7.36
C THR A 100 -12.99 -16.75 7.75
N THR A 101 -12.25 -16.82 8.85
CA THR A 101 -11.68 -18.08 9.35
C THR A 101 -12.71 -18.91 10.13
N LYS A 102 -13.89 -18.34 10.42
CA LYS A 102 -14.99 -18.99 11.15
C LYS A 102 -15.92 -19.79 10.25
N GLU A 103 -16.09 -19.39 9.00
CA GLU A 103 -17.00 -20.08 8.09
C GLU A 103 -16.24 -21.16 7.31
N GLN A 104 -16.76 -22.39 7.32
CA GLN A 104 -16.29 -23.48 6.42
C GLN A 104 -16.74 -23.25 4.97
N VAL A 105 -16.78 -22.00 4.53
CA VAL A 105 -17.25 -21.59 3.22
C VAL A 105 -16.03 -21.26 2.37
N ASP A 106 -15.81 -22.03 1.32
CA ASP A 106 -14.65 -21.91 0.43
C ASP A 106 -14.78 -20.74 -0.57
N VAL A 107 -15.60 -19.74 -0.24
CA VAL A 107 -15.90 -18.58 -1.08
C VAL A 107 -15.46 -17.32 -0.35
N PRO A 108 -14.62 -16.47 -0.97
CA PRO A 108 -14.18 -15.24 -0.33
C PRO A 108 -15.35 -14.27 -0.20
N ILE A 109 -15.43 -13.59 0.95
CA ILE A 109 -16.42 -12.54 1.20
C ILE A 109 -16.11 -11.25 0.40
N TYR A 110 -14.87 -11.12 -0.07
CA TYR A 110 -14.45 -10.00 -0.91
C TYR A 110 -13.35 -10.42 -1.88
N ARG A 111 -13.45 -9.95 -3.12
CA ARG A 111 -12.44 -10.14 -4.16
C ARG A 111 -12.13 -8.81 -4.81
N ASN A 112 -10.86 -8.41 -4.81
CA ASN A 112 -10.42 -7.24 -5.55
C ASN A 112 -9.03 -7.46 -6.17
N HIS A 113 -8.82 -6.85 -7.33
CA HIS A 113 -7.52 -6.83 -7.98
C HIS A 113 -6.64 -5.77 -7.33
N ILE A 114 -5.54 -6.21 -6.73
CA ILE A 114 -4.53 -5.34 -6.14
C ILE A 114 -3.26 -5.56 -6.92
N ASN A 115 -2.85 -4.53 -7.65
CA ASN A 115 -1.64 -4.57 -8.47
C ASN A 115 -0.51 -3.76 -7.83
N ASN A 116 -0.82 -2.93 -6.83
CA ASN A 116 0.11 -1.99 -6.24
C ASN A 116 0.05 -2.00 -4.71
N ILE A 117 1.16 -1.63 -4.07
CA ILE A 117 1.30 -1.63 -2.60
C ILE A 117 0.28 -0.73 -1.91
N HIS A 118 0.03 0.48 -2.44
CA HIS A 118 -0.88 1.44 -1.80
C HIS A 118 -2.30 0.87 -1.66
N GLN A 119 -2.73 0.07 -2.63
CA GLN A 119 -4.03 -0.61 -2.59
C GLN A 119 -4.08 -1.65 -1.46
N LEU A 120 -2.99 -2.42 -1.27
CA LEU A 120 -2.88 -3.38 -0.17
C LEU A 120 -2.86 -2.67 1.19
N GLN A 121 -2.08 -1.59 1.31
CA GLN A 121 -2.00 -0.80 2.54
C GLN A 121 -3.35 -0.18 2.91
N ASN A 122 -4.07 0.36 1.92
CA ASN A 122 -5.40 0.93 2.14
C ASN A 122 -6.42 -0.13 2.53
N LEU A 123 -6.35 -1.33 1.93
CA LEU A 123 -7.21 -2.44 2.31
C LEU A 123 -6.93 -2.87 3.75
N TYR A 124 -5.66 -3.10 4.09
CA TYR A 124 -5.27 -3.48 5.44
C TYR A 124 -5.75 -2.45 6.47
N TYR A 125 -5.46 -1.17 6.25
CA TYR A 125 -5.92 -0.09 7.13
C TYR A 125 -7.45 -0.03 7.27
N SER A 126 -8.19 -0.25 6.18
CA SER A 126 -9.66 -0.27 6.23
C SER A 126 -10.20 -1.42 7.08
N LEU A 127 -9.46 -2.53 7.17
CA LEU A 127 -9.85 -3.71 7.95
C LEU A 127 -9.39 -3.65 9.41
N THR A 128 -8.26 -3.01 9.69
CA THR A 128 -7.59 -3.06 11.01
C THR A 128 -7.53 -1.72 11.73
N GLY A 129 -7.73 -0.60 11.03
CA GLY A 129 -7.52 0.75 11.57
C GLY A 129 -6.04 1.12 11.81
N VAL A 130 -5.09 0.25 11.48
CA VAL A 130 -3.65 0.49 11.65
C VAL A 130 -2.88 0.31 10.34
N GLU A 131 -1.73 0.97 10.23
CA GLU A 131 -0.88 0.85 9.03
C GLU A 131 -0.33 -0.57 8.86
N LEU A 132 -0.20 -1.03 7.61
CA LEU A 132 0.46 -2.30 7.31
C LEU A 132 1.95 -2.19 7.71
N PRO A 133 2.41 -2.97 8.69
CA PRO A 133 3.77 -2.84 9.20
C PRO A 133 4.79 -3.37 8.18
N LEU A 134 5.93 -2.68 8.09
CA LEU A 134 7.12 -3.22 7.44
C LEU A 134 7.92 -4.01 8.48
N LEU A 135 8.16 -5.29 8.20
CA LEU A 135 9.15 -6.08 8.90
C LEU A 135 10.53 -5.72 8.32
N GLY A 136 11.41 -5.25 9.20
CA GLY A 136 12.79 -4.85 8.87
C GLY A 136 13.69 -6.03 8.52
#